data_AF-A0A9R1CIA8-F1
#
_entry.id   AF-A0A9R1CIA8-F1
#
_cell.length_a   1.000
_cell.length_b   1.000
_cell.length_c   1.000
_cell.angle_alpha   90.00
_cell.angle_beta   90.00
_cell.angle_gamma   90.00
#
_symmetry.space_group_name_H-M   'P 1'
#
loop_
_entity.id
_entity.type
_entity.pdbx_description
1 polymer ?
#
loop_
_entity_poly.entity_id
_entity_poly.type
_entity_poly.pdbx_seq_one_letter_code
_entity_poly.pdbx_strand_id
1 'polypeptide(L)'
;MSGLALPKASNAGPSGSNSKPEEREMLDGEGSVATRPPQKAVASVPEITAVDGLVPTLQNIVATVNLDCRLDLKTIALHARNAEYNPRRFAAVVMRIRDPRTTALIFASGKMVVTGAKSEDDSRLASRKYARIIQKLGFEAKFAEFKIQNMVGSCDVKFPIRLEGLAFSHGAFSSYEPELFPGLIYRMLKPKVVILIFVSGKIVLTGAKVREEIYMAFNQIYSVLLGKLTFPSYVKAFANILHAQNSERRHKRQHKISPDKLLYYSHSLRNDRVLASPTSLRITFGSRVDLFFLGRQAHYPDIV
;
A
#
# COMPACT_ATOMS: atom_id res chain seq x y z
N MET A 1 29.84 -46.82 42.57
CA MET A 1 30.42 -48.09 42.10
C MET A 1 30.44 -48.00 40.59
N SER A 2 31.53 -48.03 39.83
CA SER A 2 32.89 -48.57 39.97
C SER A 2 33.82 -47.79 39.01
N GLY A 3 35.10 -47.64 39.36
CA GLY A 3 36.21 -47.21 38.46
C GLY A 3 36.42 -48.19 37.30
N LEU A 4 37.35 -48.04 36.35
CA LEU A 4 38.66 -47.38 36.21
C LEU A 4 38.95 -47.36 34.69
N ALA A 5 39.44 -46.29 34.05
CA ALA A 5 40.84 -45.89 33.82
C ALA A 5 41.24 -45.86 32.32
N LEU A 6 41.98 -44.79 32.01
CA LEU A 6 42.64 -44.30 30.78
C LEU A 6 43.84 -45.19 30.34
N PRO A 7 44.45 -45.07 29.12
CA PRO A 7 45.22 -43.88 28.71
C PRO A 7 45.26 -43.48 27.20
N LYS A 8 45.92 -42.34 26.96
CA LYS A 8 46.19 -41.62 25.70
C LYS A 8 47.62 -41.89 25.16
N ALA A 9 47.84 -41.44 23.90
CA ALA A 9 49.09 -41.09 23.17
C ALA A 9 49.65 -42.22 22.27
N SER A 10 50.21 -42.02 21.05
CA SER A 10 50.59 -40.84 20.24
C SER A 10 51.14 -41.26 18.84
N ASN A 11 51.04 -40.36 17.86
CA ASN A 11 52.00 -40.01 16.77
C ASN A 11 52.21 -40.82 15.45
N ALA A 12 52.36 -40.00 14.37
CA ALA A 12 53.18 -40.07 13.14
C ALA A 12 52.55 -40.52 11.79
N GLY A 13 52.67 -39.66 10.75
CA GLY A 13 52.39 -39.92 9.30
C GLY A 13 53.64 -40.42 8.53
N PRO A 14 53.91 -40.10 7.23
CA PRO A 14 53.09 -39.62 6.08
C PRO A 14 53.39 -40.37 4.72
N SER A 15 52.89 -39.85 3.58
CA SER A 15 53.21 -40.14 2.13
C SER A 15 52.70 -41.48 1.54
N GLY A 16 52.29 -41.66 0.29
CA GLY A 16 52.31 -40.91 -0.97
C GLY A 16 52.55 -41.91 -2.13
N SER A 17 51.70 -41.97 -3.17
CA SER A 17 52.05 -42.67 -4.42
C SER A 17 51.20 -42.20 -5.61
N ASN A 18 51.84 -42.06 -6.75
CA ASN A 18 51.44 -41.36 -7.97
C ASN A 18 51.62 -42.31 -9.17
N SER A 19 50.73 -42.31 -10.17
CA SER A 19 51.03 -42.86 -11.52
C SER A 19 50.06 -42.30 -12.60
N LYS A 20 50.62 -41.62 -13.60
CA LYS A 20 50.07 -41.20 -14.93
C LYS A 20 50.26 -42.34 -15.98
N PRO A 21 50.09 -42.19 -17.33
CA PRO A 21 49.45 -41.19 -18.25
C PRO A 21 48.59 -41.82 -19.40
N GLU A 22 48.12 -41.01 -20.38
CA GLU A 22 47.85 -41.26 -21.85
C GLU A 22 46.50 -40.63 -22.31
N GLU A 23 46.43 -39.57 -23.14
CA GLU A 23 46.64 -39.33 -24.60
C GLU A 23 45.44 -39.68 -25.56
N ARG A 24 44.95 -38.63 -26.25
CA ARG A 24 44.25 -38.49 -27.57
C ARG A 24 42.87 -39.10 -27.83
N GLU A 25 41.92 -38.26 -28.30
CA GLU A 25 41.50 -38.19 -29.71
C GLU A 25 40.47 -37.07 -29.98
N MET A 26 40.26 -36.75 -31.26
CA MET A 26 39.72 -35.53 -31.85
C MET A 26 38.63 -35.90 -32.90
N LEU A 27 37.70 -34.95 -33.20
CA LEU A 27 36.79 -34.87 -34.38
C LEU A 27 35.50 -35.73 -34.29
N ASP A 28 34.27 -35.36 -34.69
CA ASP A 28 33.63 -34.43 -35.65
C ASP A 28 32.26 -33.95 -35.04
N GLY A 29 31.60 -32.83 -35.36
CA GLY A 29 31.00 -32.43 -36.64
C GLY A 29 29.50 -32.07 -36.47
N GLU A 30 29.17 -30.78 -36.71
CA GLU A 30 27.88 -30.18 -37.16
C GLU A 30 26.54 -30.33 -36.36
N GLY A 31 25.85 -29.19 -36.10
CA GLY A 31 24.43 -29.23 -35.70
C GLY A 31 23.78 -27.95 -35.13
N SER A 32 23.55 -26.93 -35.98
CA SER A 32 22.54 -25.86 -35.85
C SER A 32 22.55 -24.90 -34.63
N VAL A 33 23.03 -23.67 -34.86
CA VAL A 33 22.71 -22.50 -34.04
C VAL A 33 21.33 -21.99 -34.45
N ALA A 34 20.29 -22.33 -33.67
CA ALA A 34 19.00 -21.64 -33.73
C ALA A 34 19.06 -20.39 -32.84
N THR A 35 19.33 -19.25 -33.48
CA THR A 35 19.35 -17.92 -32.88
C THR A 35 17.99 -17.61 -32.26
N ARG A 36 17.90 -17.59 -30.92
CA ARG A 36 16.73 -17.03 -30.22
C ARG A 36 16.72 -15.52 -30.43
N PRO A 37 15.59 -14.91 -30.87
CA PRO A 37 15.50 -13.47 -31.02
C PRO A 37 15.64 -12.78 -29.64
N PRO A 38 16.23 -11.57 -29.59
CA PRO A 38 16.51 -10.88 -28.34
C PRO A 38 15.20 -10.59 -27.60
N GLN A 39 15.12 -11.08 -26.36
CA GLN A 39 14.05 -10.72 -25.44
C GLN A 39 14.07 -9.19 -25.27
N LYS A 40 13.01 -8.53 -25.76
CA LYS A 40 12.75 -7.12 -25.53
C LYS A 40 12.88 -6.84 -24.03
N ALA A 41 13.81 -5.95 -23.70
CA ALA A 41 14.00 -5.40 -22.37
C ALA A 41 12.64 -5.00 -21.79
N VAL A 42 12.27 -5.65 -20.69
CA VAL A 42 11.13 -5.26 -19.88
C VAL A 42 11.44 -3.86 -19.38
N ALA A 43 10.62 -2.88 -19.80
CA ALA A 43 10.75 -1.50 -19.40
C ALA A 43 10.85 -1.42 -17.87
N SER A 44 11.94 -0.79 -17.42
CA SER A 44 12.26 -0.54 -16.02
C SER A 44 11.08 0.11 -15.30
N VAL A 45 10.67 -0.49 -14.18
CA VAL A 45 9.83 0.12 -13.15
C VAL A 45 10.43 1.50 -12.83
N PRO A 46 9.64 2.60 -12.81
CA PRO A 46 10.19 3.91 -12.50
C PRO A 46 10.83 3.86 -11.12
N GLU A 47 12.12 4.20 -11.10
CA GLU A 47 12.95 4.38 -9.93
C GLU A 47 12.16 5.10 -8.83
N ILE A 48 12.16 4.52 -7.63
CA ILE A 48 11.55 5.12 -6.44
C ILE A 48 12.23 6.47 -6.26
N THR A 49 11.57 7.52 -6.75
CA THR A 49 12.17 8.83 -6.94
C THR A 49 12.29 9.50 -5.57
N ALA A 50 13.42 9.28 -4.93
CA ALA A 50 13.87 10.09 -3.80
C ALA A 50 14.04 11.52 -4.32
N VAL A 51 13.00 12.36 -4.17
CA VAL A 51 13.13 13.77 -4.55
C VAL A 51 13.95 14.45 -3.46
N ASP A 52 15.10 15.01 -3.84
CA ASP A 52 16.07 15.59 -2.92
C ASP A 52 16.48 14.65 -1.75
N GLY A 53 16.52 13.34 -2.00
CA GLY A 53 16.85 12.33 -0.98
C GLY A 53 15.73 12.01 0.02
N LEU A 54 14.55 12.63 -0.13
CA LEU A 54 13.39 12.37 0.71
C LEU A 54 12.57 11.21 0.15
N VAL A 55 12.38 10.17 0.96
CA VAL A 55 11.57 9.00 0.61
C VAL A 55 10.46 8.82 1.65
N PRO A 56 9.19 8.83 1.24
CA PRO A 56 8.09 8.48 2.13
C PRO A 56 8.25 7.07 2.71
N THR A 57 8.02 6.95 4.00
CA THR A 57 8.06 5.67 4.71
C THR A 57 6.64 5.16 4.93
N LEU A 58 6.41 3.87 4.70
CA LEU A 58 5.13 3.25 5.00
C LEU A 58 4.96 3.08 6.51
N GLN A 59 3.86 3.59 7.03
CA GLN A 59 3.55 3.57 8.45
C GLN A 59 2.48 2.54 8.80
N ASN A 60 1.54 2.29 7.88
CA ASN A 60 0.46 1.34 8.11
C ASN A 60 -0.12 0.83 6.78
N ILE A 61 -0.49 -0.45 6.76
CA ILE A 61 -1.21 -1.10 5.68
C ILE A 61 -2.45 -1.77 6.26
N VAL A 62 -3.57 -1.57 5.57
CA VAL A 62 -4.84 -2.23 5.83
C VAL A 62 -5.12 -3.18 4.69
N ALA A 63 -5.29 -4.47 5.00
CA ALA A 63 -5.64 -5.49 4.05
C ALA A 63 -6.92 -6.20 4.46
N THR A 64 -7.60 -6.79 3.49
CA THR A 64 -8.72 -7.70 3.69
C THR A 64 -8.38 -9.06 3.12
N VAL A 65 -8.94 -10.10 3.72
CA VAL A 65 -8.88 -11.47 3.22
C VAL A 65 -10.22 -12.15 3.50
N ASN A 66 -10.60 -13.08 2.66
CA ASN A 66 -11.77 -13.92 2.84
C ASN A 66 -11.34 -15.32 3.29
N LEU A 67 -11.90 -15.79 4.40
CA LEU A 67 -11.65 -17.11 4.95
C LEU A 67 -12.54 -18.21 4.34
N ASP A 68 -13.50 -17.84 3.48
CA ASP A 68 -14.37 -18.75 2.72
C ASP A 68 -15.13 -19.78 3.58
N CYS A 69 -15.44 -19.42 4.83
CA CYS A 69 -16.23 -20.25 5.73
C CYS A 69 -16.97 -19.37 6.75
N ARG A 70 -18.07 -19.90 7.31
CA ARG A 70 -18.77 -19.27 8.43
C ARG A 70 -18.03 -19.55 9.73
N LEU A 71 -17.95 -18.53 10.58
CA LEU A 71 -17.17 -18.59 11.81
C LEU A 71 -18.07 -18.32 13.01
N ASP A 72 -18.00 -19.19 14.01
CA ASP A 72 -18.56 -18.90 15.32
C ASP A 72 -17.57 -18.06 16.14
N LEU A 73 -17.87 -16.77 16.24
CA LEU A 73 -17.04 -15.79 16.93
C LEU A 73 -16.89 -16.07 18.43
N LYS A 74 -17.89 -16.70 19.06
CA LYS A 74 -17.83 -17.06 20.49
C LYS A 74 -16.79 -18.15 20.72
N THR A 75 -16.83 -19.21 19.92
CA THR A 75 -15.83 -20.28 19.95
C THR A 75 -14.43 -19.76 19.69
N ILE A 76 -14.24 -18.86 18.72
CA ILE A 76 -12.94 -18.24 18.45
C ILE A 76 -12.45 -17.46 19.67
N ALA A 77 -13.28 -16.60 20.25
CA ALA A 77 -12.89 -15.78 21.39
C ALA A 77 -12.54 -16.60 22.65
N LEU A 78 -13.21 -17.74 22.84
CA LEU A 78 -12.98 -18.62 24.00
C LEU A 78 -11.66 -19.40 23.90
N HIS A 79 -11.29 -19.83 22.70
CA HIS A 79 -10.13 -20.71 22.48
C HIS A 79 -8.87 -19.96 21.98
N ALA A 80 -9.04 -18.81 21.34
CA ALA A 80 -7.92 -18.03 20.83
C ALA A 80 -7.26 -17.19 21.94
N ARG A 81 -5.93 -17.20 21.99
CA ARG A 81 -5.17 -16.29 22.85
C ARG A 81 -5.19 -14.88 22.27
N ASN A 82 -5.25 -13.87 23.14
CA ASN A 82 -5.25 -12.45 22.74
C ASN A 82 -6.36 -12.11 21.74
N ALA A 83 -7.56 -12.69 21.95
CA ALA A 83 -8.77 -12.39 21.21
C ALA A 83 -9.79 -11.73 22.14
N GLU A 84 -10.38 -10.63 21.70
CA GLU A 84 -11.42 -9.88 22.41
C GLU A 84 -12.71 -9.93 21.58
N TYR A 85 -13.84 -10.23 22.21
CA TYR A 85 -15.14 -10.24 21.54
C TYR A 85 -16.22 -9.66 22.46
N ASN A 86 -16.84 -8.58 22.00
CA ASN A 86 -18.01 -7.99 22.67
C ASN A 86 -19.05 -7.61 21.61
N PRO A 87 -20.05 -8.47 21.33
CA PRO A 87 -21.03 -8.25 20.27
C PRO A 87 -21.91 -7.02 20.49
N ARG A 88 -22.06 -6.54 21.73
CA ARG A 88 -22.80 -5.30 22.02
C ARG A 88 -22.02 -4.05 21.58
N ARG A 89 -20.69 -4.15 21.54
CA ARG A 89 -19.80 -3.06 21.11
C ARG A 89 -19.49 -3.15 19.62
N PHE A 90 -19.12 -4.34 19.15
CA PHE A 90 -18.67 -4.55 17.78
C PHE A 90 -18.85 -6.01 17.35
N ALA A 91 -19.45 -6.23 16.18
CA ALA A 91 -19.82 -7.55 15.67
C ALA A 91 -18.65 -8.32 15.00
N ALA A 92 -17.45 -8.24 15.58
CA ALA A 92 -16.26 -8.94 15.11
C ALA A 92 -15.34 -9.29 16.28
N VAL A 93 -14.57 -10.36 16.13
CA VAL A 93 -13.48 -10.70 17.06
C VAL A 93 -12.26 -9.85 16.72
N VAL A 94 -11.69 -9.22 17.73
CA VAL A 94 -10.42 -8.49 17.62
C VAL A 94 -9.31 -9.41 18.09
N MET A 95 -8.40 -9.79 17.20
CA MET A 95 -7.28 -10.69 17.51
C MET A 95 -5.94 -10.02 17.25
N ARG A 96 -4.96 -10.17 18.15
CA ARG A 96 -3.65 -9.51 18.02
C ARG A 96 -2.50 -10.52 18.03
N ILE A 97 -1.55 -10.33 17.13
CA ILE A 97 -0.27 -11.06 17.12
C ILE A 97 0.90 -10.08 17.23
N ARG A 98 2.03 -10.57 17.76
CA ARG A 98 3.22 -9.74 18.01
C ARG A 98 4.16 -9.66 16.80
N ASP A 99 4.18 -10.69 15.96
CA ASP A 99 5.10 -10.79 14.83
C ASP A 99 4.38 -11.29 13.56
N PRO A 100 4.23 -10.46 12.51
CA PRO A 100 4.36 -9.00 12.54
C PRO A 100 3.32 -8.37 13.49
N ARG A 101 3.68 -7.28 14.19
CA ARG A 101 2.77 -6.64 15.16
C ARG A 101 1.54 -6.08 14.46
N THR A 102 0.44 -6.81 14.52
CA THR A 102 -0.77 -6.55 13.75
C THR A 102 -2.03 -6.84 14.55
N THR A 103 -3.16 -6.34 14.06
CA THR A 103 -4.49 -6.61 14.62
C THR A 103 -5.40 -7.06 13.50
N ALA A 104 -6.14 -8.15 13.73
CA ALA A 104 -7.18 -8.64 12.85
C ALA A 104 -8.57 -8.38 13.42
N LEU A 105 -9.50 -8.02 12.56
CA LEU A 105 -10.94 -7.98 12.82
C LEU A 105 -11.56 -9.13 12.02
N ILE A 106 -12.11 -10.12 12.73
CA ILE A 106 -12.65 -11.35 12.12
C ILE A 106 -14.17 -11.32 12.26
N PHE A 107 -14.86 -11.39 11.13
CA PHE A 107 -16.32 -11.34 11.06
C PHE A 107 -16.92 -12.74 10.93
N ALA A 108 -18.15 -12.93 11.41
CA ALA A 108 -18.87 -14.21 11.33
C ALA A 108 -19.08 -14.71 9.89
N SER A 109 -18.96 -13.81 8.91
CA SER A 109 -19.01 -14.12 7.47
C SER A 109 -17.75 -14.78 6.92
N GLY A 110 -16.67 -14.88 7.71
CA GLY A 110 -15.36 -15.31 7.23
C GLY A 110 -14.50 -14.18 6.64
N LYS A 111 -15.06 -12.98 6.47
CA LYS A 111 -14.24 -11.81 6.11
C LYS A 111 -13.32 -11.46 7.28
N MET A 112 -12.08 -11.09 6.96
CA MET A 112 -11.10 -10.64 7.92
C MET A 112 -10.41 -9.38 7.42
N VAL A 113 -10.25 -8.40 8.30
CA VAL A 113 -9.49 -7.16 8.06
C VAL A 113 -8.23 -7.21 8.90
N VAL A 114 -7.06 -6.94 8.33
CA VAL A 114 -5.78 -6.93 9.04
C VAL A 114 -5.14 -5.55 8.93
N THR A 115 -4.71 -5.00 10.07
CA THR A 115 -4.11 -3.66 10.16
C THR A 115 -2.82 -3.67 11.02
N GLY A 116 -1.99 -2.65 10.85
CA GLY A 116 -0.78 -2.41 11.65
C GLY A 116 0.52 -2.86 10.98
N ALA A 117 0.45 -3.53 9.83
CA ALA A 117 1.63 -3.93 9.08
C ALA A 117 2.32 -2.71 8.44
N LYS A 118 3.65 -2.74 8.34
CA LYS A 118 4.46 -1.67 7.72
C LYS A 118 4.95 -2.01 6.31
N SER A 119 4.76 -3.26 5.88
CA SER A 119 5.04 -3.72 4.52
C SER A 119 3.92 -4.63 4.01
N GLU A 120 3.81 -4.72 2.70
CA GLU A 120 2.83 -5.53 1.98
C GLU A 120 3.05 -7.02 2.27
N ASP A 121 4.32 -7.42 2.37
CA ASP A 121 4.73 -8.78 2.71
C ASP A 121 4.36 -9.12 4.16
N ASP A 122 4.61 -8.22 5.11
CA ASP A 122 4.19 -8.40 6.51
C ASP A 122 2.67 -8.47 6.62
N SER A 123 1.94 -7.65 5.86
CA SER A 123 0.48 -7.66 5.84
C SER A 123 -0.05 -9.01 5.36
N ARG A 124 0.54 -9.55 4.28
CA ARG A 124 0.21 -10.87 3.74
C ARG A 124 0.60 -11.99 4.72
N LEU A 125 1.79 -11.93 5.30
CA LEU A 125 2.29 -12.89 6.27
C LEU A 125 1.40 -12.93 7.53
N ALA A 126 1.09 -11.78 8.10
CA ALA A 126 0.17 -11.66 9.24
C ALA A 126 -1.20 -12.24 8.91
N SER A 127 -1.77 -11.88 7.75
CA SER A 127 -3.06 -12.41 7.29
C SER A 127 -3.05 -13.95 7.17
N ARG A 128 -1.95 -14.54 6.70
CA ARG A 128 -1.77 -16.00 6.66
C ARG A 128 -1.64 -16.60 8.05
N LYS A 129 -0.91 -15.95 8.97
CA LYS A 129 -0.80 -16.39 10.37
C LYS A 129 -2.18 -16.41 11.05
N TYR A 130 -3.01 -15.39 10.85
CA TYR A 130 -4.38 -15.35 11.35
C TYR A 130 -5.24 -16.47 10.76
N ALA A 131 -5.24 -16.66 9.44
CA ALA A 131 -5.97 -17.77 8.81
C ALA A 131 -5.53 -19.13 9.38
N ARG A 132 -4.23 -19.31 9.64
CA ARG A 132 -3.70 -20.54 10.24
C ARG A 132 -4.15 -20.74 11.69
N ILE A 133 -4.29 -19.67 12.48
CA ILE A 133 -4.85 -19.76 13.84
C ILE A 133 -6.29 -20.27 13.75
N ILE A 134 -7.10 -19.69 12.86
CA ILE A 134 -8.50 -20.10 12.67
C ILE A 134 -8.61 -21.58 12.23
N GLN A 135 -7.73 -22.03 11.33
CA GLN A 135 -7.64 -23.45 10.97
C GLN A 135 -7.33 -24.36 12.17
N LYS A 136 -6.40 -23.96 13.04
CA LYS A 136 -6.03 -24.72 14.25
C LYS A 136 -7.15 -24.79 15.28
N LEU A 137 -8.13 -23.89 15.22
CA LEU A 137 -9.32 -23.90 16.06
C LEU A 137 -10.43 -24.84 15.51
N GLY A 138 -10.19 -25.52 14.38
CA GLY A 138 -11.12 -26.48 13.80
C GLY A 138 -12.03 -25.94 12.70
N PHE A 139 -11.82 -24.70 12.24
CA PHE A 139 -12.58 -24.13 11.13
C PHE A 139 -11.90 -24.41 9.79
N GLU A 140 -12.67 -24.68 8.74
CA GLU A 140 -12.19 -24.91 7.36
C GLU A 140 -11.78 -23.60 6.64
N ALA A 141 -11.03 -22.74 7.31
CA ALA A 141 -10.61 -21.45 6.77
C ALA A 141 -9.63 -21.61 5.61
N LYS A 142 -9.90 -20.90 4.51
CA LYS A 142 -9.02 -20.80 3.34
C LYS A 142 -8.40 -19.40 3.27
N PHE A 143 -7.26 -19.25 2.59
CA PHE A 143 -6.69 -17.93 2.35
C PHE A 143 -7.09 -17.45 0.96
N ALA A 144 -8.24 -16.75 0.86
CA ALA A 144 -8.79 -16.30 -0.41
C ALA A 144 -8.89 -14.76 -0.48
N GLU A 145 -8.89 -14.22 -1.71
CA GLU A 145 -9.19 -12.80 -1.98
C GLU A 145 -8.36 -11.78 -1.17
N PHE A 146 -7.08 -12.08 -0.89
CA PHE A 146 -6.20 -11.13 -0.21
C PHE A 146 -6.04 -9.85 -1.05
N LYS A 147 -6.35 -8.71 -0.44
CA LYS A 147 -6.31 -7.41 -1.10
C LYS A 147 -5.91 -6.31 -0.13
N ILE A 148 -4.95 -5.48 -0.54
CA ILE A 148 -4.64 -4.23 0.14
C ILE A 148 -5.77 -3.23 -0.13
N GLN A 149 -6.33 -2.69 0.94
CA GLN A 149 -7.42 -1.72 0.89
C GLN A 149 -6.92 -0.29 1.07
N ASN A 150 -5.91 -0.11 1.92
CA ASN A 150 -5.33 1.20 2.20
C ASN A 150 -3.86 1.08 2.61
N MET A 151 -3.06 2.07 2.23
CA MET A 151 -1.69 2.29 2.64
C MET A 151 -1.55 3.71 3.17
N VAL A 152 -0.82 3.85 4.27
CA VAL A 152 -0.50 5.13 4.90
C VAL A 152 1.00 5.33 4.85
N GLY A 153 1.43 6.41 4.22
CA GLY A 153 2.81 6.86 4.18
C GLY A 153 3.03 8.12 5.01
N SER A 154 4.26 8.35 5.43
CA SER A 154 4.66 9.62 6.04
C SER A 154 6.03 10.06 5.55
N CYS A 155 6.24 11.36 5.46
CA CYS A 155 7.53 11.96 5.17
C CYS A 155 7.70 13.25 5.99
N ASP A 156 8.93 13.71 6.15
CA ASP A 156 9.25 14.99 6.77
C ASP A 156 10.15 15.75 5.81
N VAL A 157 9.65 16.88 5.29
CA VAL A 157 10.36 17.68 4.27
C VAL A 157 11.46 18.55 4.86
N LYS A 158 11.62 18.59 6.20
CA LYS A 158 12.72 19.28 6.90
C LYS A 158 12.74 20.80 6.78
N PHE A 159 11.64 21.41 6.35
CA PHE A 159 11.45 22.86 6.39
C PHE A 159 10.00 23.22 6.76
N PRO A 160 9.77 24.37 7.41
CA PRO A 160 8.43 24.79 7.78
C PRO A 160 7.60 25.20 6.56
N ILE A 161 6.29 24.95 6.62
CA ILE A 161 5.36 25.22 5.52
C ILE A 161 4.34 26.27 5.96
N ARG A 162 4.17 27.31 5.14
CA ARG A 162 3.12 28.34 5.33
C ARG A 162 1.77 27.82 4.81
N LEU A 163 0.96 27.25 5.70
CA LEU A 163 -0.29 26.59 5.33
C LEU A 163 -1.35 27.56 4.82
N GLU A 164 -1.40 28.80 5.32
CA GLU A 164 -2.37 29.82 4.90
C GLU A 164 -2.20 30.16 3.41
N GLY A 165 -0.95 30.35 2.98
CA GLY A 165 -0.63 30.63 1.58
C GLY A 165 -0.94 29.46 0.65
N LEU A 166 -0.71 28.23 1.13
CA LEU A 166 -1.07 27.01 0.40
C LEU A 166 -2.60 26.84 0.30
N ALA A 167 -3.32 27.08 1.39
CA ALA A 167 -4.78 27.02 1.43
C ALA A 167 -5.42 28.04 0.49
N PHE A 168 -4.87 29.26 0.47
CA PHE A 168 -5.32 30.31 -0.45
C PHE A 168 -5.06 29.93 -1.91
N SER A 169 -3.86 29.47 -2.22
CA SER A 169 -3.43 29.18 -3.60
C SER A 169 -4.06 27.89 -4.17
N HIS A 170 -4.38 26.92 -3.32
CA HIS A 170 -4.91 25.60 -3.71
C HIS A 170 -6.31 25.32 -3.11
N GLY A 171 -7.09 26.36 -2.80
CA GLY A 171 -8.36 26.26 -2.06
C GLY A 171 -9.37 25.25 -2.61
N ALA A 172 -9.37 24.98 -3.92
CA ALA A 172 -10.22 23.96 -4.53
C ALA A 172 -9.91 22.52 -4.08
N PHE A 173 -8.69 22.27 -3.60
CA PHE A 173 -8.19 20.95 -3.19
C PHE A 173 -7.81 20.91 -1.71
N SER A 174 -7.63 22.05 -1.06
CA SER A 174 -7.20 22.16 0.33
C SER A 174 -8.30 22.63 1.26
N SER A 175 -8.33 22.08 2.47
CA SER A 175 -9.12 22.59 3.59
C SER A 175 -8.20 22.81 4.78
N TYR A 176 -8.19 24.00 5.35
CA TYR A 176 -7.35 24.35 6.50
C TYR A 176 -8.18 25.20 7.47
N GLU A 177 -8.52 24.58 8.59
CA GLU A 177 -9.31 25.18 9.68
C GLU A 177 -8.55 24.87 10.99
N PRO A 178 -7.55 25.68 11.37
CA PRO A 178 -6.61 25.35 12.45
C PRO A 178 -7.29 25.15 13.82
N GLU A 179 -8.47 25.77 14.02
CA GLU A 179 -9.29 25.57 15.21
C GLU A 179 -9.88 24.16 15.31
N LEU A 180 -10.14 23.51 14.16
CA LEU A 180 -10.70 22.15 14.10
C LEU A 180 -9.61 21.09 13.97
N PHE A 181 -8.56 21.39 13.19
CA PHE A 181 -7.46 20.46 12.95
C PHE A 181 -6.17 21.21 12.62
N PRO A 182 -5.03 20.91 13.29
CA PRO A 182 -3.79 21.68 13.16
C PRO A 182 -3.05 21.52 11.82
N GLY A 183 -3.49 20.63 10.93
CA GLY A 183 -2.88 20.40 9.62
C GLY A 183 -3.78 20.83 8.47
N LEU A 184 -3.18 21.11 7.31
CA LEU A 184 -3.93 21.29 6.07
C LEU A 184 -4.29 19.94 5.47
N ILE A 185 -5.55 19.75 5.09
CA ILE A 185 -6.05 18.57 4.39
C ILE A 185 -6.04 18.85 2.90
N TYR A 186 -5.15 18.22 2.16
CA TYR A 186 -5.04 18.32 0.70
C TYR A 186 -5.61 17.07 0.02
N ARG A 187 -6.62 17.25 -0.82
CA ARG A 187 -7.30 16.18 -1.55
C ARG A 187 -6.77 16.12 -2.97
N MET A 188 -5.82 15.21 -3.19
CA MET A 188 -5.26 14.97 -4.52
C MET A 188 -6.21 14.08 -5.34
N LEU A 189 -6.52 14.51 -6.56
CA LEU A 189 -7.40 13.75 -7.44
C LEU A 189 -6.68 12.57 -8.11
N LYS A 190 -5.38 12.71 -8.39
CA LYS A 190 -4.60 11.73 -9.14
C LYS A 190 -3.11 11.68 -8.73
N PRO A 191 -2.67 10.60 -8.05
CA PRO A 191 -3.50 9.50 -7.56
C PRO A 191 -4.53 9.98 -6.54
N LYS A 192 -5.64 9.24 -6.39
CA LYS A 192 -6.73 9.64 -5.49
C LYS A 192 -6.32 9.39 -4.05
N VAL A 193 -5.66 10.36 -3.43
CA VAL A 193 -5.14 10.28 -2.07
C VAL A 193 -5.48 11.54 -1.27
N VAL A 194 -5.45 11.41 0.05
CA VAL A 194 -5.56 12.52 0.99
C VAL A 194 -4.21 12.71 1.65
N ILE A 195 -3.74 13.95 1.67
CA ILE A 195 -2.45 14.35 2.22
C ILE A 195 -2.73 15.31 3.37
N LEU A 196 -2.15 15.03 4.54
CA LEU A 196 -2.17 15.91 5.69
C LEU A 196 -0.80 16.59 5.79
N ILE A 197 -0.79 17.91 5.76
CA ILE A 197 0.44 18.73 5.74
C ILE A 197 0.46 19.57 7.01
N PHE A 198 1.54 19.48 7.78
CA PHE A 198 1.71 20.21 9.03
C PHE A 198 2.70 21.36 8.86
N VAL A 199 2.52 22.42 9.64
CA VAL A 199 3.43 23.60 9.66
C VAL A 199 4.89 23.19 9.85
N SER A 200 5.14 22.11 10.60
CA SER A 200 6.48 21.56 10.85
C SER A 200 7.20 20.95 9.64
N GLY A 201 6.52 20.75 8.50
CA GLY A 201 7.06 20.02 7.36
C GLY A 201 6.77 18.51 7.38
N LYS A 202 6.13 18.00 8.43
CA LYS A 202 5.62 16.62 8.44
C LYS A 202 4.45 16.48 7.48
N ILE A 203 4.44 15.37 6.75
CA ILE A 203 3.42 15.01 5.77
C ILE A 203 2.95 13.59 6.03
N VAL A 204 1.62 13.38 6.01
CA VAL A 204 1.00 12.05 6.06
C VAL A 204 0.16 11.86 4.81
N LEU A 205 0.34 10.73 4.12
CA LEU A 205 -0.39 10.36 2.90
C LEU A 205 -1.25 9.13 3.18
N THR A 206 -2.53 9.15 2.80
CA THR A 206 -3.46 8.03 2.99
C THR A 206 -4.44 7.90 1.81
N GLY A 207 -5.07 6.74 1.67
CA GLY A 207 -6.01 6.43 0.59
C GLY A 207 -5.41 5.69 -0.59
N ALA A 208 -4.08 5.48 -0.59
CA ALA A 208 -3.39 4.71 -1.61
C ALA A 208 -3.65 3.21 -1.48
N LYS A 209 -3.69 2.49 -2.60
CA LYS A 209 -3.81 1.02 -2.64
C LYS A 209 -2.52 0.31 -3.03
N VAL A 210 -1.62 1.05 -3.67
CA VAL A 210 -0.29 0.58 -4.07
C VAL A 210 0.75 1.61 -3.64
N ARG A 211 1.96 1.15 -3.37
CA ARG A 211 3.05 1.96 -2.83
C ARG A 211 3.42 3.12 -3.76
N GLU A 212 3.36 2.88 -5.06
CA GLU A 212 3.71 3.84 -6.11
C GLU A 212 2.82 5.09 -6.05
N GLU A 213 1.54 4.94 -5.66
CA GLU A 213 0.63 6.08 -5.49
C GLU A 213 1.09 7.02 -4.37
N ILE A 214 1.70 6.49 -3.30
CA ILE A 214 2.27 7.31 -2.23
C ILE A 214 3.46 8.12 -2.75
N TYR A 215 4.36 7.50 -3.52
CA TYR A 215 5.53 8.18 -4.08
C TYR A 215 5.14 9.23 -5.12
N MET A 216 4.23 8.89 -6.04
CA MET A 216 3.72 9.85 -7.03
C MET A 216 3.05 11.05 -6.36
N ALA A 217 2.23 10.80 -5.33
CA ALA A 217 1.57 11.87 -4.59
C ALA A 217 2.58 12.76 -3.84
N PHE A 218 3.59 12.14 -3.22
CA PHE A 218 4.64 12.88 -2.53
C PHE A 218 5.42 13.78 -3.49
N ASN A 219 5.83 13.28 -4.65
CA ASN A 219 6.60 14.06 -5.62
C ASN A 219 5.83 15.28 -6.15
N GLN A 220 4.53 15.10 -6.40
CA GLN A 220 3.65 16.18 -6.83
C GLN A 220 3.49 17.24 -5.74
N ILE A 221 3.18 16.83 -4.51
CA ILE A 221 2.98 17.80 -3.43
C ILE A 221 4.29 18.49 -3.04
N TYR A 222 5.42 17.77 -3.03
CA TYR A 222 6.73 18.33 -2.74
C TYR A 222 7.10 19.46 -3.72
N SER A 223 6.80 19.28 -5.01
CA SER A 223 7.00 20.32 -6.03
C SER A 223 6.14 21.57 -5.82
N VAL A 224 4.92 21.40 -5.30
CA VAL A 224 4.04 22.52 -4.89
C VAL A 224 4.61 23.23 -3.66
N LEU A 225 5.08 22.47 -2.67
CA LEU A 225 5.64 23.00 -1.42
C LEU A 225 6.92 23.81 -1.64
N LEU A 226 7.73 23.45 -2.64
CA LEU A 226 8.90 24.23 -3.06
C LEU A 226 8.57 25.48 -3.89
N GLY A 227 7.30 25.73 -4.21
CA GLY A 227 6.89 26.83 -5.08
C GLY A 227 7.28 26.66 -6.55
N LYS A 228 7.71 25.45 -6.95
CA LYS A 228 8.13 25.14 -8.34
C LYS A 228 6.93 24.93 -9.28
N LEU A 229 5.74 24.63 -8.75
CA LEU A 229 4.50 24.47 -9.53
C LEU A 229 3.48 25.53 -9.14
N THR A 230 3.18 26.45 -10.05
CA THR A 230 2.07 27.41 -9.92
C THR A 230 0.74 26.73 -10.27
N PHE A 231 -0.36 27.17 -9.64
CA PHE A 231 -1.71 26.63 -9.85
C PHE A 231 -2.13 26.44 -11.32
N PRO A 232 -1.86 27.37 -12.27
CA PRO A 232 -2.17 27.18 -13.70
C PRO A 232 -1.40 26.01 -14.32
N SER A 233 -0.14 25.84 -13.91
CA SER A 233 0.74 24.77 -14.39
C SER A 233 0.28 23.41 -13.86
N TYR A 234 -0.20 23.34 -12.61
CA TYR A 234 -0.76 22.13 -12.03
C TYR A 234 -2.03 21.67 -12.75
N VAL A 235 -2.96 22.59 -13.07
CA VAL A 235 -4.17 22.26 -13.84
C VAL A 235 -3.83 21.76 -15.24
N LYS A 236 -2.86 22.39 -15.91
CA LYS A 236 -2.39 21.97 -17.24
C LYS A 236 -1.69 20.60 -17.21
N ALA A 237 -0.81 20.37 -16.23
CA ALA A 237 -0.19 19.08 -16.00
C ALA A 237 -1.24 17.99 -15.70
N PHE A 238 -2.25 18.31 -14.88
CA PHE A 238 -3.35 17.40 -14.57
C PHE A 238 -4.19 17.06 -15.81
N ALA A 239 -4.52 18.06 -16.64
CA ALA A 239 -5.23 17.84 -17.90
C ALA A 239 -4.43 16.90 -18.81
N ASN A 240 -3.13 17.13 -18.98
CA ASN A 240 -2.27 16.27 -19.78
C ASN A 240 -2.21 14.83 -19.25
N ILE A 241 -2.08 14.65 -17.93
CA ILE A 241 -2.05 13.32 -17.29
C ILE A 241 -3.41 12.62 -17.40
N LEU A 242 -4.55 13.34 -17.35
CA LEU A 242 -5.86 12.78 -17.63
C LEU A 242 -6.01 12.36 -19.09
N HIS A 243 -5.57 13.20 -20.03
CA HIS A 243 -5.55 12.87 -21.46
C HIS A 243 -4.71 11.62 -21.73
N ALA A 244 -3.51 11.51 -21.16
CA ALA A 244 -2.62 10.35 -21.32
C ALA A 244 -3.21 9.04 -20.79
N GLN A 245 -3.85 9.06 -19.59
CA GLN A 245 -4.49 7.84 -19.09
C GLN A 245 -5.78 7.48 -19.84
N ASN A 246 -6.49 8.48 -20.38
CA ASN A 246 -7.65 8.23 -21.23
C ASN A 246 -7.24 7.68 -22.60
N SER A 247 -6.09 8.09 -23.16
CA SER A 247 -5.54 7.50 -24.40
C SER A 247 -5.07 6.06 -24.18
N GLU A 248 -4.42 5.75 -23.06
CA GLU A 248 -4.04 4.36 -22.72
C GLU A 248 -5.27 3.45 -22.51
N ARG A 249 -6.33 3.98 -21.87
CA ARG A 249 -7.61 3.27 -21.72
C ARG A 249 -8.35 3.11 -23.06
N ARG A 250 -8.20 4.05 -24.00
CA ARG A 250 -8.74 3.93 -25.37
C ARG A 250 -7.99 2.88 -26.18
N HIS A 251 -6.66 2.81 -26.08
CA HIS A 251 -5.88 1.76 -26.76
C HIS A 251 -6.17 0.36 -26.20
N LYS A 252 -6.37 0.21 -24.87
CA LYS A 252 -6.80 -1.06 -24.27
C LYS A 252 -8.26 -1.44 -24.57
N ARG A 253 -9.07 -0.53 -25.14
CA ARG A 253 -10.45 -0.78 -25.56
C ARG A 253 -10.62 -0.98 -27.07
N GLN A 254 -9.55 -0.88 -27.87
CA GLN A 254 -9.65 -1.04 -29.34
C GLN A 254 -9.83 -2.49 -29.83
N HIS A 255 -9.86 -3.50 -28.95
CA HIS A 255 -10.38 -4.84 -29.28
C HIS A 255 -11.75 -5.09 -28.65
N LYS A 256 -12.75 -4.36 -29.15
CA LYS A 256 -14.20 -4.63 -29.18
C LYS A 256 -14.91 -3.28 -29.15
N ILE A 257 -15.51 -2.90 -30.27
CA ILE A 257 -16.85 -2.30 -30.40
C ILE A 257 -16.97 -1.68 -31.82
N SER A 258 -18.07 -2.01 -32.49
CA SER A 258 -18.52 -1.59 -33.82
C SER A 258 -18.97 -0.11 -33.89
N PRO A 259 -19.04 0.51 -35.09
CA PRO A 259 -18.91 1.95 -35.28
C PRO A 259 -20.18 2.83 -35.16
N ASP A 260 -21.14 2.54 -34.27
CA ASP A 260 -22.44 3.27 -34.22
C ASP A 260 -22.67 4.24 -33.03
N LYS A 261 -21.62 4.79 -32.40
CA LYS A 261 -21.79 5.77 -31.29
C LYS A 261 -20.87 6.98 -31.37
N LEU A 262 -20.96 7.77 -32.44
CA LEU A 262 -20.13 8.97 -32.62
C LEU A 262 -20.91 10.22 -33.08
N LEU A 263 -22.07 10.49 -32.47
CA LEU A 263 -22.92 11.64 -32.85
C LEU A 263 -23.55 12.41 -31.68
N TYR A 264 -22.89 12.48 -30.52
CA TYR A 264 -23.46 13.19 -29.35
C TYR A 264 -22.51 14.13 -28.57
N TYR A 265 -21.35 14.52 -29.12
CA TYR A 265 -20.39 15.35 -28.37
C TYR A 265 -19.75 16.48 -29.20
N SER A 266 -20.54 17.18 -30.01
CA SER A 266 -20.09 18.39 -30.72
C SER A 266 -21.04 19.60 -30.60
N HIS A 267 -21.97 19.63 -29.63
CA HIS A 267 -22.96 20.70 -29.51
C HIS A 267 -23.22 21.23 -28.09
N SER A 268 -22.20 21.35 -27.24
CA SER A 268 -22.36 22.02 -25.93
C SER A 268 -21.20 22.93 -25.53
N LEU A 269 -20.66 23.65 -26.52
CA LEU A 269 -19.77 24.80 -26.28
C LEU A 269 -20.18 25.93 -27.22
N ARG A 270 -21.38 26.46 -27.03
CA ARG A 270 -21.81 27.79 -27.50
C ARG A 270 -23.08 28.17 -26.75
N ASN A 271 -23.05 29.36 -26.15
CA ASN A 271 -24.14 30.15 -25.54
C ASN A 271 -24.34 30.05 -24.02
N ASP A 272 -23.75 31.05 -23.35
CA ASP A 272 -24.33 32.05 -22.44
C ASP A 272 -25.36 31.72 -21.34
N ARG A 273 -25.03 32.27 -20.16
CA ARG A 273 -25.86 32.92 -19.13
C ARG A 273 -27.29 32.42 -18.92
N VAL A 274 -27.54 31.77 -17.78
CA VAL A 274 -28.80 31.92 -17.01
C VAL A 274 -28.51 31.88 -15.51
N LEU A 275 -29.00 32.89 -14.80
CA LEU A 275 -29.14 32.99 -13.35
C LEU A 275 -30.19 32.00 -12.84
N ALA A 276 -29.89 31.22 -11.79
CA ALA A 276 -30.91 30.63 -10.92
C ALA A 276 -30.35 30.31 -9.52
N SER A 277 -31.12 30.73 -8.51
CA SER A 277 -30.91 30.62 -7.06
C SER A 277 -31.14 29.20 -6.51
N PRO A 278 -30.86 28.92 -5.22
CA PRO A 278 -30.49 27.59 -4.75
C PRO A 278 -31.69 26.78 -4.27
N THR A 279 -31.90 25.61 -4.86
CA THR A 279 -32.84 24.61 -4.33
C THR A 279 -32.15 23.26 -4.19
N SER A 280 -31.74 22.98 -2.95
CA SER A 280 -31.60 21.67 -2.29
C SER A 280 -31.36 20.45 -3.20
N LEU A 281 -30.09 20.06 -3.38
CA LEU A 281 -29.74 18.71 -3.82
C LEU A 281 -29.18 17.91 -2.64
N ARG A 282 -30.08 17.16 -2.01
CA ARG A 282 -29.77 16.20 -0.94
C ARG A 282 -29.15 14.97 -1.58
N ILE A 283 -27.82 14.89 -1.59
CA ILE A 283 -27.11 13.66 -1.99
C ILE A 283 -26.88 12.81 -0.74
N THR A 284 -27.76 11.84 -0.54
CA THR A 284 -27.58 10.78 0.45
C THR A 284 -26.49 9.83 -0.03
N PHE A 285 -25.25 10.00 0.44
CA PHE A 285 -24.23 8.96 0.34
C PHE A 285 -24.24 8.13 1.62
N GLY A 286 -24.85 6.94 1.51
CA GLY A 286 -24.71 5.88 2.50
C GLY A 286 -23.27 5.34 2.54
N SER A 287 -22.94 4.79 3.71
CA SER A 287 -21.66 4.20 4.14
C SER A 287 -20.58 5.18 4.61
N ARG A 288 -20.66 5.51 5.91
CA ARG A 288 -19.57 5.99 6.76
C ARG A 288 -18.30 5.19 6.48
N VAL A 289 -17.24 5.88 6.06
CA VAL A 289 -15.87 5.39 6.20
C VAL A 289 -15.39 5.95 7.53
N ASP A 290 -15.58 5.20 8.60
CA ASP A 290 -14.99 5.55 9.90
C ASP A 290 -13.46 5.50 9.76
N LEU A 291 -12.85 6.67 9.91
CA LEU A 291 -11.41 6.86 9.99
C LEU A 291 -10.93 6.27 11.32
N PHE A 292 -10.74 4.95 11.39
CA PHE A 292 -10.18 4.30 12.57
C PHE A 292 -8.68 4.58 12.70
N PHE A 293 -8.35 5.69 13.35
CA PHE A 293 -7.05 5.86 14.03
C PHE A 293 -7.08 5.04 15.32
N LEU A 294 -6.47 3.85 15.31
CA LEU A 294 -6.02 3.20 16.55
C LEU A 294 -4.65 3.78 16.92
N GLY A 295 -4.66 5.08 17.27
CA GLY A 295 -3.55 5.74 17.96
C GLY A 295 -3.62 5.43 19.44
N ARG A 296 -2.57 4.82 20.00
CA ARG A 296 -2.35 4.77 21.46
C ARG A 296 -2.46 6.18 22.02
N GLN A 297 -3.26 6.37 23.06
CA GLN A 297 -3.10 7.51 23.99
C GLN A 297 -1.67 7.47 24.52
N ALA A 298 -0.88 8.48 24.17
CA ALA A 298 0.30 8.83 24.92
C ALA A 298 -0.17 9.82 25.99
N HIS A 299 -0.15 9.39 27.25
CA HIS A 299 -0.22 10.29 28.40
C HIS A 299 0.97 11.25 28.32
N TYR A 300 0.70 12.56 28.29
CA TYR A 300 1.67 13.56 28.72
C TYR A 300 1.42 13.81 30.22
N PRO A 301 2.45 13.82 31.07
CA PRO A 301 2.29 14.26 32.46
C PRO A 301 2.17 15.79 32.49
N ASP A 302 1.27 16.27 33.34
CA ASP A 302 1.09 17.68 33.65
C ASP A 302 2.39 18.27 34.22
N ILE A 303 2.79 19.42 33.70
CA ILE A 303 3.80 20.28 34.32
C ILE A 303 3.03 21.41 35.00
N VAL A 304 3.27 21.52 36.31
CA VAL A 304 2.81 22.53 37.26
C VAL A 304 3.21 23.94 36.82
#